data_AF-A0A2D2M5H7-F1
#
_entry.id   AF-A0A2D2M5H7-F1
#
_cell.length_a   1.000
_cell.length_b   1.000
_cell.length_c   1.000
_cell.angle_alpha   90.00
_cell.angle_beta   90.00
_cell.angle_gamma   90.00
#
_symmetry.space_group_name_H-M   'P 1'
#
loop_
_entity.id
_entity.type
_entity.pdbx_description
1 polymer ?
#
loop_
_entity_poly.entity_id
_entity_poly.type
_entity_poly.pdbx_seq_one_letter_code
_entity_poly.pdbx_strand_id
1 'polypeptide(L)'
;MPTENRSSNTDPRDLFIRDNPLGLGEKELAKDRTGFTDQRTHSDYLTFLAGYEAAQPAEQHQGEPVDALLLDDCVEHKHPGYGAGYFGTEVIQLYTHADPIEVERPSQIALSLQTKLKSVESERDRLRAQLAEQEHSARELLRIIGMSVQGSAAYNRAVIAFHDSLNADTKPN
;
A
#
# COMPACT_ATOMS: atom_id res chain seq x y z
N MET A 1 11.73 -28.25 36.61
CA MET A 1 11.29 -27.37 35.51
C MET A 1 9.79 -27.23 35.64
N PRO A 2 9.23 -26.06 36.00
CA PRO A 2 7.78 -25.91 36.06
C PRO A 2 7.20 -25.79 34.64
N THR A 3 6.24 -26.63 34.31
CA THR A 3 5.38 -26.48 33.13
C THR A 3 4.32 -25.43 33.45
N GLU A 4 4.62 -24.16 33.20
CA GLU A 4 3.62 -23.11 33.24
C GLU A 4 2.69 -23.24 32.03
N ASN A 5 1.61 -23.98 32.21
CA ASN A 5 0.43 -23.97 31.36
C ASN A 5 -0.27 -22.61 31.53
N ARG A 6 0.19 -21.58 30.80
CA ARG A 6 -0.50 -20.29 30.69
C ARG A 6 -1.43 -20.31 29.47
N SER A 7 -2.42 -21.20 29.47
CA SER A 7 -3.65 -20.90 28.75
C SER A 7 -4.32 -19.75 29.50
N SER A 8 -4.00 -18.52 29.09
CA SER A 8 -4.65 -17.32 29.59
C SER A 8 -6.08 -17.31 29.06
N ASN A 9 -6.96 -18.02 29.75
CA ASN A 9 -8.41 -18.02 29.55
C ASN A 9 -8.98 -16.64 29.97
N THR A 10 -8.55 -15.60 29.26
CA THR A 10 -8.93 -14.21 29.50
C THR A 10 -10.26 -14.01 28.80
N ASP A 11 -11.29 -13.63 29.56
CA ASP A 11 -12.59 -13.32 28.99
C ASP A 11 -12.43 -12.19 27.94
N PRO A 12 -12.83 -12.40 26.67
CA PRO A 12 -12.73 -11.37 25.63
C PRO A 12 -13.41 -10.06 26.02
N ARG A 13 -14.40 -10.09 26.92
CA ARG A 13 -15.06 -8.90 27.46
C ARG A 13 -14.12 -8.06 28.33
N ASP A 14 -13.23 -8.70 29.09
CA ASP A 14 -12.22 -7.99 29.89
C ASP A 14 -11.20 -7.29 29.00
N LEU A 15 -10.86 -7.91 27.87
CA LEU A 15 -9.98 -7.29 26.87
C LEU A 15 -10.67 -6.08 26.22
N PHE A 16 -11.93 -6.21 25.82
CA PHE A 16 -12.69 -5.11 25.22
C PHE A 16 -12.82 -3.90 26.17
N ILE A 17 -13.07 -4.15 27.47
CA ILE A 17 -13.14 -3.09 28.49
C ILE A 17 -11.77 -2.46 28.75
N ARG A 18 -10.72 -3.28 28.84
CA ARG A 18 -9.36 -2.79 29.10
C ARG A 18 -8.83 -1.94 27.96
N ASP A 19 -9.02 -2.40 26.74
CA ASP A 19 -8.48 -1.74 25.55
C ASP A 19 -9.36 -0.55 25.14
N ASN A 20 -10.63 -0.54 25.58
CA ASN A 20 -11.64 0.50 25.35
C ASN A 20 -11.48 1.21 24.00
N PRO A 21 -11.57 0.46 22.88
CA PRO A 21 -11.23 0.99 21.55
C PRO A 21 -12.10 2.16 21.11
N LEU A 22 -13.23 2.38 21.77
CA LEU A 22 -14.24 3.39 21.45
C LEU A 22 -14.26 4.56 22.44
N GLY A 23 -13.43 4.54 23.50
CA GLY A 23 -13.38 5.60 24.50
C GLY A 23 -14.68 5.76 25.30
N LEU A 24 -15.40 4.66 25.53
CA LEU A 24 -16.69 4.63 26.21
C LEU A 24 -16.56 4.85 27.71
N GLY A 25 -17.61 5.39 28.32
CA GLY A 25 -17.69 5.60 29.76
C GLY A 25 -18.04 4.34 30.55
N GLU A 26 -17.80 4.33 31.86
CA GLU A 26 -18.04 3.16 32.73
C GLU A 26 -19.48 2.62 32.69
N LYS A 27 -20.47 3.49 32.48
CA LYS A 27 -21.88 3.09 32.39
C LYS A 27 -22.21 2.33 31.10
N GLU A 28 -21.48 2.62 30.03
CA GLU A 28 -21.64 2.00 28.71
C GLU A 28 -20.90 0.65 28.66
N LEU A 29 -19.79 0.54 29.42
CA LEU A 29 -19.01 -0.69 29.59
C LEU A 29 -19.58 -1.64 30.66
N ALA A 30 -20.80 -1.38 31.15
CA ALA A 30 -21.46 -2.22 32.15
C ALA A 30 -21.84 -3.59 31.55
N LYS A 31 -21.25 -4.66 32.08
CA LYS A 31 -21.50 -6.03 31.63
C LYS A 31 -22.91 -6.51 31.98
N ASP A 32 -23.47 -7.35 31.11
CA ASP A 32 -24.68 -8.12 31.37
C ASP A 32 -24.45 -9.61 31.04
N ARG A 33 -25.49 -10.45 31.18
CA ARG A 33 -25.44 -11.90 30.88
C ARG A 33 -25.20 -12.24 29.40
N THR A 34 -25.54 -11.34 28.48
CA THR A 34 -25.39 -11.47 27.02
C THR A 34 -24.13 -10.78 26.48
N GLY A 35 -23.55 -9.84 27.24
CA GLY A 35 -22.28 -9.19 26.91
C GLY A 35 -22.16 -7.84 27.60
N PHE A 36 -22.91 -6.85 27.11
CA PHE A 36 -22.97 -5.49 27.62
C PHE A 36 -24.41 -5.03 27.75
N THR A 37 -24.68 -4.18 28.74
CA THR A 37 -26.02 -3.65 29.02
C THR A 37 -26.50 -2.70 27.93
N ASP A 38 -25.57 -1.94 27.34
CA ASP A 38 -25.87 -1.08 26.20
C ASP A 38 -25.82 -1.86 24.88
N GLN A 39 -26.88 -1.74 24.08
CA GLN A 39 -27.05 -2.50 22.83
C GLN A 39 -26.04 -2.10 21.75
N ARG A 40 -25.62 -0.83 21.73
CA ARG A 40 -24.62 -0.35 20.77
C ARG A 40 -23.25 -0.89 21.14
N THR A 41 -22.88 -0.80 22.42
CA THR A 41 -21.67 -1.42 22.95
C THR A 41 -21.64 -2.93 22.74
N HIS A 42 -22.79 -3.61 22.85
CA HIS A 42 -22.87 -5.05 22.54
C HIS A 42 -22.59 -5.35 21.07
N SER A 43 -23.14 -4.57 20.13
CA SER A 43 -22.86 -4.73 18.69
C SER A 43 -21.38 -4.49 18.36
N ASP A 44 -20.78 -3.49 19.00
CA ASP A 44 -19.35 -3.18 18.82
C ASP A 44 -18.46 -4.29 19.42
N TYR A 45 -18.86 -4.83 20.57
CA TYR A 45 -18.21 -6.00 21.17
C TYR A 45 -18.27 -7.24 20.26
N LEU A 46 -19.38 -7.51 19.59
CA LEU A 46 -19.46 -8.64 18.64
C LEU A 46 -18.50 -8.46 17.46
N THR A 47 -18.34 -7.22 16.97
CA THR A 47 -17.37 -6.90 15.92
C THR A 47 -15.94 -7.12 16.39
N PHE A 48 -15.63 -6.67 17.61
CA PHE A 48 -14.35 -6.93 18.26
C PHE A 48 -14.10 -8.44 18.44
N LEU A 49 -15.10 -9.18 18.91
CA LEU A 49 -15.01 -10.62 19.15
C LEU A 49 -14.73 -11.38 17.86
N ALA A 50 -15.42 -11.07 16.77
CA ALA A 50 -15.16 -11.68 15.46
C ALA A 50 -13.71 -11.44 14.99
N GLY A 51 -13.19 -10.22 15.17
CA GLY A 51 -11.79 -9.91 14.86
C GLY A 51 -10.80 -10.61 15.80
N TYR A 52 -11.13 -10.70 17.09
CA TYR A 52 -10.32 -11.38 18.10
C TYR A 52 -10.25 -12.89 17.84
N GLU A 53 -11.37 -13.53 17.52
CA GLU A 53 -11.46 -14.95 17.14
C GLU A 53 -10.74 -15.23 15.82
N ALA A 54 -10.91 -14.38 14.80
CA ALA A 54 -10.20 -14.51 13.53
C ALA A 54 -8.68 -14.33 13.66
N ALA A 55 -8.23 -13.55 14.66
CA ALA A 55 -6.83 -13.37 14.98
C ALA A 55 -6.27 -14.46 15.91
N GLN A 56 -7.12 -15.34 16.46
CA GLN A 56 -6.61 -16.49 17.19
C GLN A 56 -5.91 -17.43 16.22
N PRO A 57 -4.73 -17.97 16.60
CA PRO A 57 -4.12 -19.01 15.81
C PRO A 57 -5.12 -20.16 15.72
N ALA A 58 -5.51 -20.52 14.49
CA ALA A 58 -6.31 -21.71 14.24
C ALA A 58 -5.66 -22.90 14.97
N GLU A 59 -6.46 -23.73 15.64
CA GLU A 59 -5.95 -24.95 16.26
C GLU A 59 -5.08 -25.66 15.21
N GLN A 60 -3.79 -25.77 15.48
CA GLN A 60 -2.86 -26.40 14.58
C GLN A 60 -3.21 -27.89 14.53
N HIS A 61 -4.01 -28.29 13.55
CA HIS A 61 -4.11 -29.69 13.17
C HIS A 61 -2.69 -30.11 12.79
N GLN A 62 -2.05 -30.94 13.64
CA GLN A 62 -0.67 -31.39 13.50
C GLN A 62 -0.53 -32.36 12.32
N GLY A 63 -0.81 -31.88 11.11
CA GLY A 63 -0.66 -32.65 9.87
C GLY A 63 -1.87 -33.52 9.48
N GLU A 64 -3.03 -33.39 10.16
CA GLU A 64 -4.25 -34.03 9.65
C GLU A 64 -4.98 -33.09 8.67
N PRO A 65 -5.36 -33.59 7.48
CA PRO A 65 -6.09 -32.79 6.49
C PRO A 65 -7.48 -32.44 7.01
N VAL A 66 -7.87 -31.17 6.81
CA VAL A 66 -9.14 -30.63 7.33
C VAL A 66 -10.32 -31.14 6.50
N ASP A 67 -10.09 -31.42 5.22
CA ASP A 67 -11.09 -31.98 4.31
C ASP A 67 -10.41 -32.65 3.08
N ALA A 68 -11.17 -33.45 2.34
CA ALA A 68 -10.71 -34.17 1.16
C ALA A 68 -11.67 -33.96 -0.02
N LEU A 69 -11.19 -33.35 -1.10
CA LEU A 69 -11.97 -33.28 -2.34
C LEU A 69 -11.81 -34.58 -3.12
N LEU A 70 -12.93 -35.25 -3.38
CA LEU A 70 -13.03 -36.32 -4.37
C LEU A 70 -13.32 -35.69 -5.73
N LEU A 71 -12.31 -35.67 -6.60
CA LEU A 71 -12.49 -35.32 -8.00
C LEU A 71 -12.93 -36.56 -8.77
N ASP A 72 -14.24 -36.67 -9.03
CA ASP A 72 -14.76 -37.63 -10.00
C ASP A 72 -14.50 -37.09 -11.41
N ASP A 73 -13.36 -37.45 -12.00
CA ASP A 73 -13.13 -37.30 -13.45
C ASP A 73 -14.07 -38.26 -14.19
N CYS A 74 -15.31 -37.82 -14.43
CA CYS A 74 -16.22 -38.47 -15.36
C CYS A 74 -15.79 -38.20 -16.81
N VAL A 75 -14.72 -38.83 -17.25
CA VAL A 75 -14.48 -39.03 -18.68
C VAL A 75 -14.80 -40.48 -19.01
N GLU A 76 -16.01 -40.71 -19.53
CA GLU A 76 -16.52 -42.01 -19.97
C GLU A 76 -15.67 -42.52 -21.15
N HIS A 77 -14.52 -43.15 -20.88
CA HIS A 77 -13.77 -43.89 -21.87
C HIS A 77 -14.41 -45.29 -22.01
N LYS A 78 -15.31 -45.44 -23.00
CA LYS A 78 -15.77 -46.76 -23.44
C LYS A 78 -14.63 -47.51 -24.13
N HIS A 79 -13.89 -48.30 -23.38
CA HIS A 79 -13.06 -49.37 -23.97
C HIS A 79 -13.89 -50.67 -24.05
N PRO A 80 -14.01 -51.29 -25.24
CA PRO A 80 -14.78 -52.51 -25.39
C PRO A 80 -13.90 -53.72 -25.04
N GLY A 81 -14.26 -54.40 -23.96
CA GLY A 81 -13.70 -55.69 -23.59
C GLY A 81 -12.59 -55.60 -22.55
N TYR A 82 -12.70 -56.48 -21.56
CA TYR A 82 -11.84 -56.66 -20.38
C TYR A 82 -12.26 -55.86 -19.14
N GLY A 83 -12.45 -56.61 -18.05
CA GLY A 83 -13.24 -56.24 -16.88
C GLY A 83 -12.59 -55.25 -15.91
N ALA A 84 -13.47 -54.60 -15.15
CA ALA A 84 -13.25 -53.85 -13.90
C ALA A 84 -11.81 -53.38 -13.64
N GLY A 85 -11.43 -52.26 -14.27
CA GLY A 85 -10.27 -51.47 -13.86
C GLY A 85 -10.61 -50.71 -12.58
N TYR A 86 -9.70 -50.73 -11.60
CA TYR A 86 -9.77 -49.90 -10.40
C TYR A 86 -9.83 -48.41 -10.82
N PHE A 87 -10.90 -47.71 -10.44
CA PHE A 87 -10.95 -46.26 -10.52
C PHE A 87 -9.95 -45.71 -9.48
N GLY A 88 -8.88 -45.08 -9.95
CA GLY A 88 -8.00 -44.31 -9.08
C GLY A 88 -8.69 -43.00 -8.71
N THR A 89 -9.40 -42.97 -7.59
CA THR A 89 -9.86 -41.72 -6.98
C THR A 89 -8.65 -40.93 -6.51
N GLU A 90 -8.39 -39.79 -7.13
CA GLU A 90 -7.36 -38.85 -6.68
C GLU A 90 -7.93 -38.04 -5.51
N VAL A 91 -7.44 -38.31 -4.31
CA VAL A 91 -7.85 -37.60 -3.09
C VAL A 91 -6.94 -36.40 -2.91
N ILE A 92 -7.45 -35.19 -3.17
CA ILE A 92 -6.71 -33.96 -2.86
C ILE A 92 -6.98 -33.60 -1.41
N GLN A 93 -5.93 -33.72 -0.59
CA GLN A 93 -5.95 -33.30 0.81
C GLN A 93 -5.89 -31.77 0.89
N LEU A 94 -6.89 -31.17 1.51
CA LEU A 94 -6.94 -29.72 1.73
C LEU A 94 -6.29 -29.39 3.07
N TYR A 95 -5.15 -28.70 3.01
CA TYR A 95 -4.46 -28.17 4.17
C TYR A 95 -4.82 -26.69 4.36
N THR A 96 -5.08 -26.29 5.60
CA THR A 96 -5.44 -24.91 6.00
C THR A 96 -4.28 -23.92 5.94
N HIS A 97 -3.06 -24.37 5.63
CA HIS A 97 -1.89 -23.52 5.55
C HIS A 97 -1.21 -23.69 4.19
N ALA A 98 -0.90 -22.56 3.55
CA ALA A 98 -0.03 -22.52 2.38
C ALA A 98 1.35 -23.08 2.77
N ASP A 99 1.94 -23.91 1.90
CA ASP A 99 3.29 -24.45 2.11
C ASP A 99 4.26 -23.27 2.35
N PRO A 100 5.08 -23.29 3.42
CA PRO A 100 6.01 -22.20 3.72
C PRO A 100 6.91 -21.83 2.53
N ILE A 101 7.23 -22.78 1.66
CA ILE A 101 8.04 -22.55 0.44
C ILE A 101 7.26 -21.73 -0.61
N GLU A 102 5.95 -21.92 -0.70
CA GLU A 102 5.07 -21.18 -1.61
C GLU A 102 4.86 -19.73 -1.16
N VAL A 103 4.98 -19.44 0.14
CA VAL A 103 4.87 -18.08 0.70
C VAL A 103 6.21 -17.33 0.64
N GLU A 104 7.34 -18.04 0.74
CA GLU A 104 8.67 -17.43 0.74
C GLU A 104 9.04 -16.82 -0.63
N ARG A 105 8.63 -17.46 -1.74
CA ARG A 105 8.91 -16.95 -3.09
C ARG A 105 8.23 -15.59 -3.39
N PRO A 106 6.91 -15.41 -3.17
CA PRO A 106 6.25 -14.10 -3.28
C PRO A 106 6.85 -13.05 -2.36
N SER A 107 7.24 -13.43 -1.14
CA SER A 107 7.86 -12.50 -0.17
C SER A 107 9.20 -11.95 -0.68
N GLN A 108 10.07 -12.82 -1.21
CA GLN A 108 11.34 -12.41 -1.81
C GLN A 108 11.14 -11.51 -3.05
N ILE A 109 10.15 -11.83 -3.88
CA ILE A 109 9.80 -11.00 -5.05
C ILE A 109 9.30 -9.63 -4.59
N ALA A 110 8.42 -9.57 -3.59
CA ALA A 110 7.89 -8.32 -3.05
C ALA A 110 9.01 -7.43 -2.48
N LEU A 111 9.97 -8.01 -1.74
CA LEU A 111 11.15 -7.29 -1.23
C LEU A 111 12.05 -6.76 -2.37
N SER A 112 12.29 -7.58 -3.40
CA SER A 112 13.05 -7.17 -4.57
C SER A 112 12.38 -6.01 -5.32
N LEU A 113 11.06 -6.08 -5.51
CA LEU A 113 10.27 -5.02 -6.15
C LEU A 113 10.27 -3.74 -5.31
N GLN A 114 10.10 -3.85 -3.99
CA GLN A 114 10.14 -2.68 -3.10
C GLN A 114 11.49 -1.96 -3.17
N THR A 115 12.59 -2.73 -3.24
CA THR A 115 13.93 -2.17 -3.39
C THR A 115 14.10 -1.45 -4.72
N LYS A 116 13.62 -2.05 -5.82
CA LYS A 116 13.64 -1.43 -7.15
C LYS A 116 12.78 -0.16 -7.20
N LEU A 117 11.59 -0.17 -6.58
CA LEU A 117 10.71 1.01 -6.52
C LEU A 117 11.41 2.17 -5.81
N LYS A 118 12.01 1.93 -4.64
CA LYS A 118 12.78 2.97 -3.93
C LYS A 118 13.93 3.53 -4.78
N SER A 119 14.61 2.68 -5.54
CA SER A 119 15.67 3.11 -6.46
C SER A 119 15.12 4.01 -7.56
N VAL A 120 14.03 3.61 -8.23
CA VAL A 120 13.41 4.38 -9.31
C VAL A 120 12.85 5.71 -8.79
N GLU A 121 12.27 5.72 -7.59
CA GLU A 121 11.79 6.96 -6.95
C GLU A 121 12.93 7.93 -6.69
N SER A 122 14.07 7.44 -6.18
CA SER A 122 15.24 8.27 -5.95
C SER A 122 15.81 8.86 -7.24
N GLU A 123 15.81 8.09 -8.33
CA GLU A 123 16.26 8.55 -9.65
C GLU A 123 15.30 9.57 -10.25
N ARG A 124 13.99 9.34 -10.15
CA ARG A 124 12.96 10.29 -10.56
C ARG A 124 13.13 11.63 -9.85
N ASP A 125 13.34 11.61 -8.55
CA ASP A 125 13.47 12.84 -7.76
C ASP A 125 14.76 13.59 -8.10
N ARG A 126 15.86 12.87 -8.36
CA ARG A 126 17.09 13.44 -8.91
C ARG A 126 16.87 14.10 -10.27
N LEU A 127 16.19 13.43 -11.20
CA LEU A 127 15.92 13.97 -12.54
C LEU A 127 15.02 15.20 -12.48
N ARG A 128 14.01 15.22 -11.59
CA ARG A 128 13.16 16.39 -11.36
C ARG A 128 13.95 17.58 -10.83
N ALA A 129 14.89 17.35 -9.92
CA ALA A 129 15.77 18.41 -9.42
C ALA A 129 16.65 18.99 -10.54
N GLN A 130 17.23 18.12 -11.38
CA GLN A 130 18.04 18.55 -12.53
C GLN A 130 17.22 19.36 -13.55
N LEU A 131 15.99 18.93 -13.83
CA LEU A 131 15.10 19.67 -14.73
C LEU A 131 14.77 21.06 -14.16
N ALA A 132 14.47 21.16 -12.86
CA ALA A 132 14.20 22.43 -12.21
C ALA A 132 15.42 23.38 -12.26
N GLU A 133 16.63 22.86 -12.07
CA GLU A 133 17.86 23.62 -12.21
C GLU A 133 18.08 24.12 -13.65
N GLN A 134 17.84 23.26 -14.64
CA GLN A 134 17.96 23.61 -16.04
C GLN A 134 16.93 24.69 -16.45
N GLU A 135 15.68 24.56 -16.00
CA GLU A 135 14.65 25.58 -16.22
C GLU A 135 15.02 26.92 -15.57
N HIS A 136 15.57 26.88 -14.34
CA HIS A 136 16.01 28.08 -13.65
C HIS A 136 17.15 28.77 -14.40
N SER A 137 18.17 28.01 -14.82
CA SER A 137 19.29 28.51 -15.61
C SER A 137 18.83 29.13 -16.94
N ALA A 138 17.92 28.46 -17.66
CA ALA A 138 17.35 28.98 -18.90
C ALA A 138 16.58 30.30 -18.68
N ARG A 139 15.78 30.40 -17.61
CA ARG A 139 15.07 31.65 -17.27
C ARG A 139 16.03 32.79 -16.94
N GLU A 140 17.12 32.52 -16.22
CA GLU A 140 18.12 33.54 -15.92
C GLU A 140 18.89 34.00 -17.16
N LEU A 141 19.26 33.09 -18.06
CA LEU A 141 19.87 33.48 -19.33
C LEU A 141 18.96 34.38 -20.15
N LEU A 142 17.67 34.04 -20.25
CA LEU A 142 16.67 34.87 -20.93
C LEU A 142 16.50 36.24 -20.26
N ARG A 143 16.54 36.30 -18.91
CA ARG A 143 16.48 37.56 -18.16
C ARG A 143 17.68 38.45 -18.49
N ILE A 144 18.90 37.90 -18.44
CA ILE A 144 20.13 38.65 -18.72
C ILE A 144 20.13 39.17 -20.16
N ILE A 145 19.79 38.33 -21.14
CA ILE A 145 19.70 38.72 -22.55
C ILE A 145 18.65 39.81 -22.74
N GLY A 146 17.46 39.64 -22.14
CA GLY A 146 16.37 40.63 -22.20
C GLY A 146 16.79 42.00 -21.66
N MET A 147 17.45 42.02 -20.49
CA MET A 147 17.99 43.26 -19.91
C MET A 147 19.04 43.92 -20.80
N SER A 148 19.94 43.14 -21.41
CA SER A 148 20.97 43.65 -22.32
C SER A 148 20.37 44.29 -23.59
N VAL A 149 19.39 43.63 -24.21
CA VAL A 149 18.68 44.15 -25.40
C VAL A 149 17.95 45.45 -25.07
N GLN A 150 17.26 45.52 -23.93
CA GLN A 150 16.60 46.74 -23.48
C GLN A 150 17.58 47.89 -23.22
N GLY A 151 18.71 47.60 -22.57
CA GLY A 151 19.78 48.57 -22.35
C GLY A 151 20.37 49.10 -23.65
N SER A 152 20.66 48.21 -24.61
CA SER A 152 21.13 48.58 -25.95
C SER A 152 20.11 49.43 -26.71
N ALA A 153 18.83 49.08 -26.65
CA ALA A 153 17.76 49.86 -27.27
C ALA A 153 17.62 51.25 -26.63
N ALA A 154 17.78 51.36 -25.31
CA ALA A 154 17.77 52.65 -24.61
C ALA A 154 18.97 53.52 -25.02
N TYR A 155 20.16 52.93 -25.10
CA TYR A 155 21.37 53.60 -25.58
C TYR A 155 21.19 54.11 -27.02
N ASN A 156 20.72 53.26 -27.94
CA ASN A 156 20.50 53.64 -29.34
C ASN A 156 19.49 54.78 -29.46
N ARG A 157 18.40 54.77 -28.68
CA ARG A 157 17.44 55.89 -28.64
C ARG A 157 18.08 57.18 -28.15
N ALA A 158 18.93 57.12 -27.12
CA ALA A 158 19.63 58.30 -26.61
C ALA A 158 20.60 58.89 -27.64
N VAL A 159 21.32 58.04 -28.38
CA VAL A 159 22.22 58.48 -29.46
C VAL A 159 21.45 59.16 -30.59
N ILE A 160 20.32 58.59 -31.03
CA ILE A 160 19.47 59.19 -32.06
C ILE A 160 18.93 60.55 -31.58
N ALA A 161 18.39 60.62 -30.36
CA ALA A 161 17.88 61.88 -29.80
C ALA A 161 18.96 62.96 -29.68
N PHE A 162 20.18 62.58 -29.30
CA PHE A 162 21.31 63.50 -29.25
C PHE A 162 21.68 64.00 -30.64
N HIS A 163 21.79 63.10 -31.62
CA HIS A 163 22.06 63.47 -33.01
C HIS A 163 20.98 64.40 -33.59
N ASP A 164 19.71 64.12 -33.32
CA ASP A 164 18.59 64.97 -33.75
C ASP A 164 18.65 66.36 -33.09
N SER A 165 19.06 66.44 -31.82
CA SER A 165 19.23 67.73 -31.13
C SER A 165 20.34 68.59 -31.76
N LEU A 166 21.46 67.99 -32.18
CA LEU A 166 22.54 68.69 -32.85
C LEU A 166 22.13 69.20 -34.25
N ASN A 167 21.25 68.48 -34.93
CA ASN A 167 20.76 68.85 -36.26
C ASN A 167 19.55 69.78 -36.24
N ALA A 168 18.86 69.92 -35.10
CA ALA A 168 17.77 70.88 -34.94
C ALA A 168 18.29 72.33 -34.98
N ASP A 169 19.50 72.57 -34.45
CA ASP A 169 20.13 73.90 -34.41
C ASP A 169 20.77 74.34 -35.74
N THR A 170 20.85 73.45 -36.75
CA THR A 170 21.52 73.72 -38.02
C THR A 170 20.58 73.99 -39.20
N LYS A 171 19.26 74.05 -39.00
CA LYS A 171 18.34 74.47 -40.06
C LYS A 171 18.45 75.99 -40.31
N PRO A 172 18.89 76.43 -41.50
CA PRO A 172 18.90 77.86 -41.84
C PRO A 172 17.45 78.35 -42.05
N ASN A 173 17.16 79.54 -41.50
CA ASN A 173 15.96 80.34 -41.81
C ASN A 173 15.94 80.78 -43.28
#